data_AF-A0A1V1NUM7-F1
#
_entry.id   AF-A0A1V1NUM7-F1
#
_cell.length_a   1.000
_cell.length_b   1.000
_cell.length_c   1.000
_cell.angle_alpha   90.00
_cell.angle_beta   90.00
_cell.angle_gamma   90.00
#
_symmetry.space_group_name_H-M   'P 1'
#
loop_
_entity.id
_entity.type
_entity.pdbx_description
1 polymer ?
#
loop_
_entity_poly.entity_id
_entity_poly.type
_entity_poly.pdbx_seq_one_letter_code
_entity_poly.pdbx_strand_id
1 'polypeptide(L)'
;GKDDILVKIDAVSSIFGGSFRKSLTLDIDECEMEKFRKHERTGRPLGNVNFIEKMEVLLDRKLKPQKPGPKKKLSEVTPELCPRN
;
A
#
# COMPACT_ATOMS: atom_id res chain seq x y z
N GLY A 1 -23.20 -12.33 -4.38
CA GLY A 1 -22.84 -12.79 -5.73
C GLY A 1 -23.18 -14.26 -5.85
N LYS A 2 -22.91 -14.88 -7.00
CA LYS A 2 -22.91 -16.33 -7.18
C LYS A 2 -21.47 -16.79 -7.48
N ASP A 3 -21.08 -17.96 -6.99
CA ASP A 3 -19.79 -18.55 -7.35
C ASP A 3 -19.68 -18.68 -8.87
N ASP A 4 -18.49 -18.44 -9.41
CA ASP A 4 -18.19 -18.57 -10.82
C ASP A 4 -16.92 -19.39 -11.06
N ILE A 5 -16.55 -19.56 -12.34
CA ILE A 5 -15.39 -20.35 -12.75
C ILE A 5 -14.05 -19.81 -12.24
N LEU A 6 -13.99 -18.55 -11.80
CA LEU A 6 -12.78 -17.88 -11.34
C LEU A 6 -12.79 -17.58 -9.83
N VAL A 7 -13.96 -17.43 -9.22
CA VAL A 7 -14.12 -16.90 -7.87
C VAL A 7 -15.13 -17.73 -7.08
N LYS A 8 -14.65 -18.23 -5.93
CA LYS A 8 -15.50 -18.73 -4.84
C LYS A 8 -15.77 -17.58 -3.86
N ILE A 9 -17.04 -17.26 -3.66
CA ILE A 9 -17.48 -16.17 -2.79
C ILE A 9 -17.11 -16.43 -1.34
N ASP A 10 -17.09 -17.70 -0.95
CA ASP A 10 -16.83 -18.11 0.42
C ASP A 10 -15.42 -17.69 0.90
N ALA A 11 -14.43 -17.68 0.01
CA ALA A 11 -13.07 -17.23 0.31
C ALA A 11 -13.02 -15.74 0.65
N VAL A 12 -13.68 -14.89 -0.16
CA VAL A 12 -13.75 -13.45 0.10
C VAL A 12 -14.60 -13.19 1.34
N SER A 13 -15.76 -13.85 1.46
CA SER A 13 -16.65 -13.69 2.60
C SER A 13 -15.94 -14.00 3.92
N SER A 14 -15.15 -15.08 3.97
CA SER A 14 -14.36 -15.48 5.14
C SER A 14 -13.33 -14.43 5.55
N ILE A 15 -12.66 -13.80 4.58
CA ILE A 15 -11.68 -12.73 4.84
C ILE A 15 -12.36 -11.51 5.48
N PHE A 16 -13.58 -11.17 5.05
CA PHE A 16 -14.32 -9.98 5.51
C PHE A 16 -15.35 -10.29 6.61
N GLY A 17 -15.18 -11.38 7.36
CA GLY A 17 -16.05 -11.70 8.51
C GLY A 17 -17.52 -11.95 8.14
N GLY A 18 -17.78 -12.51 6.96
CA GLY A 18 -19.09 -12.95 6.50
C GLY A 18 -19.86 -11.94 5.63
N SER A 19 -19.43 -10.68 5.54
CA SER A 19 -20.03 -9.74 4.59
C SER A 19 -19.06 -8.67 4.09
N PHE A 20 -18.56 -8.87 2.88
CA PHE A 20 -17.75 -7.88 2.17
C PHE A 20 -18.46 -6.53 2.02
N ARG A 21 -19.79 -6.53 1.80
CA ARG A 21 -20.57 -5.28 1.66
C ARG A 21 -20.46 -4.38 2.88
N LYS A 22 -20.41 -4.96 4.08
CA LYS A 22 -20.26 -4.18 5.32
C LYS A 22 -18.92 -3.46 5.37
N SER A 23 -17.86 -4.06 4.81
CA SER A 23 -16.54 -3.42 4.77
C SER A 23 -16.51 -2.18 3.88
N LEU A 24 -17.36 -2.11 2.85
CA LEU A 24 -17.44 -0.96 1.93
C LEU A 24 -18.24 0.21 2.52
N THR A 25 -19.02 -0.04 3.57
CA THR A 25 -19.81 0.98 4.27
C THR A 25 -19.17 1.44 5.57
N LEU A 26 -17.95 0.98 5.88
CA LEU A 26 -17.21 1.46 7.03
C LEU A 26 -16.74 2.89 6.76
N ASP A 27 -17.05 3.79 7.69
CA ASP A 27 -16.42 5.09 7.75
C ASP A 27 -14.99 4.90 8.27
N ILE A 28 -14.02 5.32 7.45
CA ILE A 28 -12.60 5.25 7.74
C ILE A 28 -12.15 6.65 8.12
N ASP A 29 -11.38 6.80 9.19
CA ASP A 29 -10.88 8.11 9.59
C ASP A 29 -9.86 8.68 8.57
N GLU A 30 -9.66 10.01 8.57
CA GLU A 30 -8.78 10.65 7.59
C GLU A 30 -7.32 10.22 7.76
N CYS A 31 -6.87 9.89 8.97
CA CYS A 31 -5.50 9.43 9.23
C CYS A 31 -5.26 8.03 8.63
N GLU A 32 -6.24 7.13 8.73
CA GLU A 32 -6.23 5.83 8.08
C GLU A 32 -6.29 5.99 6.56
N MET A 33 -7.13 6.88 6.05
CA MET A 33 -7.23 7.17 4.62
C MET A 33 -5.91 7.73 4.05
N GLU A 34 -5.24 8.62 4.79
CA GLU A 34 -3.93 9.15 4.41
C GLU A 34 -2.85 8.05 4.40
N LYS A 35 -2.91 7.09 5.33
CA LYS A 35 -2.04 5.90 5.28
C LYS A 35 -2.27 5.11 4.00
N PHE A 36 -3.50 4.86 3.57
CA PHE A 36 -3.79 4.18 2.30
C PHE A 36 -3.21 4.96 1.11
N ARG A 37 -3.53 6.25 0.98
CA ARG A 37 -3.04 7.13 -0.11
C ARG A 37 -1.51 7.16 -0.20
N LYS A 38 -0.80 7.16 0.94
CA LYS A 38 0.67 7.10 0.98
C LYS A 38 1.21 5.81 0.37
N HIS A 39 0.59 4.67 0.69
CA HIS A 39 1.02 3.36 0.21
C HIS A 39 0.65 3.14 -1.26
N GLU A 40 -0.47 3.71 -1.73
CA GLU A 40 -0.83 3.78 -3.16
C GLU A 40 0.21 4.58 -3.97
N ARG A 41 0.56 5.79 -3.51
CA ARG A 41 1.53 6.66 -4.20
C ARG A 41 2.92 6.02 -4.34
N THR A 42 3.34 5.24 -3.35
CA THR A 42 4.66 4.60 -3.34
C THR A 42 4.66 3.21 -3.96
N GLY A 43 3.48 2.62 -4.18
CA GLY A 43 3.32 1.23 -4.61
C GLY A 43 3.78 0.18 -3.59
N ARG A 44 4.09 0.59 -2.35
CA ARG A 44 4.53 -0.33 -1.29
C ARG A 44 3.31 -0.77 -0.49
N PRO A 45 3.06 -2.08 -0.32
CA PRO A 45 1.86 -2.54 0.36
C PRO A 45 1.82 -2.10 1.83
N LEU A 46 0.64 -1.74 2.30
CA LEU A 46 0.37 -1.54 3.72
C LEU A 46 0.24 -2.92 4.39
N GLY A 47 1.06 -3.21 5.39
CA GLY A 47 1.02 -4.50 6.10
C GLY A 47 2.17 -4.67 7.10
N ASN A 48 2.07 -5.69 7.95
CA ASN A 48 3.17 -6.05 8.87
C ASN A 48 4.32 -6.75 8.13
N VAL A 49 5.47 -6.87 8.78
CA VAL A 49 6.68 -7.44 8.15
C VAL A 49 6.44 -8.87 7.62
N ASN A 50 5.75 -9.71 8.39
CA ASN A 50 5.45 -11.10 8.01
C ASN A 50 4.56 -11.18 6.76
N PHE A 51 3.57 -10.28 6.65
CA PHE A 51 2.71 -10.17 5.47
C PHE A 51 3.52 -9.80 4.24
N ILE A 52 4.41 -8.80 4.36
CA ILE A 52 5.28 -8.37 3.26
C ILE A 52 6.21 -9.51 2.83
N GLU A 53 6.85 -10.21 3.75
CA GLU A 53 7.72 -11.35 3.45
C GLU A 53 6.98 -12.46 2.70
N LYS A 54 5.77 -12.80 3.16
CA LYS A 54 4.92 -13.77 2.47
C LYS A 54 4.60 -13.32 1.04
N MET A 55 4.29 -12.04 0.84
CA MET A 55 4.01 -11.50 -0.49
C MET A 55 5.25 -11.49 -1.39
N GLU A 56 6.44 -11.20 -0.86
CA GLU A 56 7.68 -11.25 -1.64
C GLU A 56 7.97 -12.66 -2.16
N VAL A 57 7.73 -13.69 -1.34
CA VAL A 57 7.88 -15.11 -1.73
C VAL A 57 6.84 -15.52 -2.76
N LEU A 58 5.57 -15.15 -2.57
CA LEU A 58 4.49 -15.55 -3.48
C LEU A 58 4.59 -14.87 -4.85
N LEU A 59 5.07 -13.64 -4.90
CA LEU A 59 5.15 -12.84 -6.13
C LEU A 59 6.52 -12.91 -6.80
N ASP A 60 7.52 -13.51 -6.15
CA ASP A 60 8.93 -13.49 -6.55
C ASP A 60 9.43 -12.06 -6.85
N ARG A 61 9.07 -11.12 -5.98
CA ARG A 61 9.36 -9.68 -6.13
C ARG A 61 9.76 -9.06 -4.82
N LYS A 62 10.70 -8.11 -4.85
CA LYS A 62 11.09 -7.33 -3.67
C LYS A 62 10.12 -6.18 -3.44
N LEU A 63 9.41 -6.20 -2.31
CA LEU A 63 8.44 -5.20 -1.88
C LEU A 63 8.99 -4.31 -0.75
N LYS A 64 9.93 -4.84 0.05
CA LYS A 64 10.56 -4.10 1.14
C LYS A 64 11.36 -2.89 0.64
N PRO A 65 11.47 -1.82 1.45
CA PRO A 65 12.38 -0.72 1.18
C PRO A 65 13.79 -1.24 0.90
N GLN A 66 14.35 -0.85 -0.24
CA GLN A 66 15.72 -1.15 -0.60
C GLN A 66 16.62 0.01 -0.18
N LYS A 67 17.93 -0.20 -0.29
CA LYS A 67 18.91 0.86 -0.05
C LYS A 67 18.50 2.11 -0.84
N PRO A 68 18.37 3.28 -0.19
CA PRO A 68 18.14 4.52 -0.90
C PRO A 68 19.20 4.72 -1.98
N GLY A 69 18.83 5.40 -3.06
CA GLY A 69 19.79 5.79 -4.08
C GLY A 69 20.93 6.64 -3.50
N PRO A 70 22.06 6.76 -4.21
CA PRO A 70 23.16 7.61 -3.79
C PRO A 70 22.66 9.02 -3.45
N LYS A 71 23.14 9.59 -2.33
CA LYS A 71 22.84 10.98 -1.98
C LYS A 71 23.27 11.88 -3.14
N LYS A 72 22.40 12.80 -3.56
CA LYS A 72 22.78 13.82 -4.55
C LYS A 72 23.99 14.58 -4.01
N LYS A 73 25.06 14.68 -4.80
CA LYS A 73 26.13 15.64 -4.51
C LYS A 73 25.52 17.03 -4.72
N LEU A 74 25.63 17.90 -3.72
CA LEU A 74 25.31 19.32 -3.89
C LEU A 74 26.29 19.85 -4.94
N SER A 75 25.84 20.04 -6.18
CA SER A 75 26.59 20.86 -7.12
C SER A 75 26.41 22.30 -6.66
N GLU A 76 27.47 22.89 -6.11
CA GLU A 76 27.55 24.32 -5.85
C GLU A 76 27.30 25.07 -7.15
N VAL A 77 26.12 25.68 -7.36
CA VAL A 77 25.92 26.98 -8.03
C VAL A 77 24.55 27.58 -7.62
N THR A 78 24.65 28.73 -6.96
CA THR A 78 23.75 29.86 -6.64
C THR A 78 22.39 29.68 -5.94
N PRO A 79 22.16 30.45 -4.84
CA PRO A 79 20.86 30.56 -4.18
C PRO A 79 19.99 31.60 -4.88
N GLU A 80 18.74 31.23 -5.14
CA GLU A 80 17.53 32.05 -4.97
C GLU A 80 16.42 31.42 -5.82
N LEU A 81 15.35 30.95 -5.17
CA LEU A 81 14.03 31.57 -5.28
C LEU A 81 12.98 30.78 -4.48
N CYS A 82 12.47 31.51 -3.48
CA CYS A 82 11.23 31.45 -2.71
C CYS A 82 10.87 30.24 -1.80
N PRO A 83 10.45 30.51 -0.55
CA PRO A 83 9.87 29.50 0.33
C PRO A 83 8.45 29.15 -0.13
N ARG A 84 8.09 27.87 -0.08
CA ARG A 84 6.69 27.45 -0.22
C ARG A 84 6.06 27.33 1.16
N ASN A 85 4.92 28.00 1.32
CA ASN A 85 3.98 27.91 2.45
C ASN A 85 3.55 26.46 2.70
#